data_AF-A0A101IHJ8-F1
#
_entry.id   AF-A0A101IHJ8-F1
#
_cell.length_a   1.000
_cell.length_b   1.000
_cell.length_c   1.000
_cell.angle_alpha   90.00
_cell.angle_beta   90.00
_cell.angle_gamma   90.00
#
_symmetry.space_group_name_H-M   'P 1'
#
loop_
_entity.id
_entity.type
_entity.pdbx_description
1 polymer ?
#
loop_
_entity_poly.entity_id
_entity_poly.type
_entity_poly.pdbx_seq_one_letter_code
_entity_poly.pdbx_strand_id
1 'polypeptide(L)'
;MVSEKKALWVAFRPESPESVEAMREKFLVSYQAFRDMPGLFSKAWWSNSETGEWGAMYIFNSEEDLQEYLRSDRWLNKIPQKYGYKPEIVSVLDLGPILYKKAVVEGEGSWISEPEGES
;
A
#
# COMPACT_ATOMS: atom_id res chain seq x y z
N MET A 1 0.99 -19.02 19.64
CA MET A 1 0.77 -19.20 18.19
C MET A 1 1.55 -18.11 17.47
N VAL A 2 2.29 -18.49 16.43
CA VAL A 2 2.93 -17.50 15.54
C VAL A 2 1.80 -16.77 14.82
N SER A 3 1.89 -15.44 14.75
CA SER A 3 0.91 -14.54 14.13
C SER A 3 0.48 -15.02 12.73
N GLU A 4 -0.82 -15.18 12.46
CA GLU A 4 -1.38 -15.60 11.16
C GLU A 4 -1.58 -14.41 10.18
N LYS A 5 -0.65 -13.45 10.19
CA LYS A 5 -0.77 -12.25 9.37
C LYS A 5 -0.61 -12.59 7.89
N LYS A 6 -1.37 -11.90 7.04
CA LYS A 6 -1.27 -12.01 5.59
C LYS A 6 -0.74 -10.72 4.98
N ALA A 7 0.27 -10.83 4.13
CA ALA A 7 0.68 -9.74 3.28
C ALA A 7 0.00 -9.85 1.91
N LEU A 8 -0.47 -8.73 1.39
CA LEU A 8 -0.97 -8.60 0.03
C LEU A 8 -0.06 -7.65 -0.73
N TRP A 9 0.63 -8.16 -1.75
CA TRP A 9 1.44 -7.36 -2.66
C TRP A 9 0.63 -6.96 -3.88
N VAL A 10 0.41 -5.65 -4.03
CA VAL A 10 -0.39 -5.06 -5.11
C VAL A 10 0.48 -4.21 -6.01
N ALA A 11 0.29 -4.34 -7.32
CA ALA A 11 0.89 -3.49 -8.33
C ALA A 11 -0.17 -2.72 -9.14
N PHE A 12 0.18 -1.49 -9.49
CA PHE A 12 -0.49 -0.59 -10.39
C PHE A 12 0.42 -0.36 -11.60
N ARG A 13 -0.06 -0.71 -12.79
CA ARG A 13 0.68 -0.60 -14.06
C ARG A 13 -0.09 0.30 -15.04
N PRO A 14 -0.12 1.63 -14.80
CA PRO A 14 -0.77 2.55 -15.73
C PRO A 14 -0.01 2.62 -17.06
N GLU A 15 -0.72 2.91 -18.16
CA GLU A 15 -0.09 3.18 -19.46
C GLU A 15 0.79 4.45 -19.42
N SER A 16 0.41 5.41 -18.59
CA SER A 16 1.16 6.65 -18.33
C SER A 16 1.56 6.69 -16.85
N PRO A 17 2.82 6.37 -16.51
CA PRO A 17 3.32 6.40 -15.14
C PRO A 17 3.18 7.78 -14.51
N GLU A 18 2.87 7.80 -13.22
CA GLU A 18 2.78 9.04 -12.44
C GLU A 18 4.13 9.41 -11.85
N SER A 19 4.35 10.72 -11.64
CA SER A 19 5.55 11.18 -10.94
C SER A 19 5.50 10.78 -9.46
N VAL A 20 6.67 10.75 -8.82
CA VAL A 20 6.78 10.43 -7.39
C VAL A 20 6.02 11.44 -6.54
N GLU A 21 6.00 12.71 -6.94
CA GLU A 21 5.29 13.80 -6.26
C GLU A 21 3.77 13.57 -6.32
N ALA A 22 3.23 13.23 -7.48
CA ALA A 22 1.81 12.90 -7.62
C ALA A 22 1.42 11.68 -6.76
N MET A 23 2.30 10.67 -6.68
CA MET A 23 2.09 9.52 -5.79
C MET A 23 2.13 9.92 -4.30
N ARG A 24 3.02 10.84 -3.91
CA ARG A 24 3.08 11.39 -2.53
C ARG A 24 1.76 12.08 -2.16
N GLU A 25 1.22 12.93 -3.03
CA GLU A 25 -0.07 13.60 -2.77
C GLU A 25 -1.20 12.58 -2.56
N LYS A 26 -1.27 11.56 -3.43
CA LYS A 26 -2.25 10.48 -3.32
C LYS A 26 -2.10 9.67 -2.03
N PHE A 27 -0.86 9.47 -1.59
CA PHE A 27 -0.56 8.85 -0.31
C PHE A 27 -1.13 9.69 0.84
N LEU A 28 -0.82 10.98 0.91
CA LEU A 28 -1.26 11.88 1.99
C LEU A 28 -2.80 11.92 2.11
N VAL A 29 -3.51 11.98 0.98
CA VAL A 29 -4.99 11.98 0.96
C VAL A 29 -5.57 10.66 1.48
N SER A 30 -4.89 9.54 1.24
CA SER A 30 -5.41 8.22 1.60
C SER A 30 -4.89 7.67 2.92
N TYR A 31 -3.86 8.30 3.49
CA TYR A 31 -3.14 7.84 4.68
C TYR A 31 -4.07 7.58 5.85
N GLN A 32 -4.88 8.58 6.25
CA GLN A 32 -5.80 8.46 7.39
C GLN A 32 -6.79 7.30 7.20
N ALA A 33 -7.35 7.15 5.99
CA ALA A 33 -8.30 6.09 5.71
C ALA A 33 -7.72 4.66 5.83
N PHE A 34 -6.40 4.50 5.64
CA PHE A 34 -5.73 3.21 5.86
C PHE A 34 -5.22 3.06 7.30
N ARG A 35 -4.77 4.15 7.93
CA ARG A 35 -4.38 4.15 9.34
C ARG A 35 -5.50 3.63 10.25
N ASP A 36 -6.72 4.08 9.98
CA ASP A 36 -7.89 3.77 10.82
C ASP A 36 -8.67 2.55 10.32
N MET A 37 -8.15 1.82 9.34
CA MET A 37 -8.82 0.65 8.76
C MET A 37 -8.77 -0.55 9.74
N PRO A 38 -9.93 -1.05 10.22
CA PRO A 38 -9.96 -2.26 11.02
C PRO A 38 -9.34 -3.43 10.26
N GLY A 39 -8.63 -4.31 10.97
CA GLY A 39 -7.99 -5.49 10.38
C GLY A 39 -6.68 -5.22 9.63
N LEU A 40 -6.37 -3.96 9.30
CA LEU A 40 -5.10 -3.60 8.67
C LEU A 40 -4.03 -3.35 9.75
N PHE A 41 -2.97 -4.16 9.73
CA PHE A 41 -1.81 -4.01 10.62
C PHE A 41 -0.85 -2.94 10.12
N SER A 42 -0.54 -2.95 8.83
CA SER A 42 0.39 -2.01 8.21
C SER A 42 0.13 -1.89 6.72
N LYS A 43 0.55 -0.76 6.15
CA LYS A 43 0.58 -0.54 4.71
C LYS A 43 1.82 0.24 4.34
N ALA A 44 2.57 -0.27 3.38
CA ALA A 44 3.67 0.43 2.74
C ALA A 44 3.31 0.70 1.27
N TRP A 45 3.52 1.93 0.82
CA TRP A 45 3.52 2.22 -0.60
C TRP A 45 4.91 1.99 -1.16
N TRP A 46 4.97 1.54 -2.41
CA TRP A 46 6.21 1.37 -3.14
C TRP A 46 6.06 1.95 -4.54
N SER A 47 7.17 2.40 -5.10
CA SER A 47 7.26 2.89 -6.48
C SER A 47 8.57 2.44 -7.08
N ASN A 48 8.55 2.10 -8.36
CA ASN A 48 9.71 1.84 -9.18
C ASN A 48 9.66 2.76 -10.40
N SER A 49 10.48 3.81 -10.38
CA SER A 49 10.56 4.78 -11.48
C SER A 49 11.15 4.21 -12.76
N GLU A 50 11.95 3.14 -12.69
CA GLU A 50 12.55 2.50 -13.87
C GLU A 50 11.50 1.75 -14.68
N THR A 51 10.56 1.09 -14.00
CA THR A 51 9.48 0.33 -14.65
C THR A 51 8.18 1.13 -14.76
N GLY A 52 8.09 2.30 -14.11
CA GLY A 52 6.86 3.08 -14.02
C GLY A 52 5.77 2.41 -13.16
N GLU A 53 6.14 1.37 -12.41
CA GLU A 53 5.21 0.63 -11.56
C GLU A 53 5.15 1.27 -10.17
N TRP A 54 3.98 1.15 -9.55
CA TRP A 54 3.82 1.53 -8.16
C TRP A 54 2.78 0.64 -7.51
N GLY A 55 2.66 0.70 -6.20
CA GLY A 55 1.87 -0.29 -5.53
C GLY A 55 1.77 -0.09 -4.04
N ALA A 56 1.16 -1.08 -3.42
CA ALA A 56 1.07 -1.14 -1.98
C ALA A 56 1.26 -2.56 -1.50
N MET A 57 2.01 -2.69 -0.42
CA MET A 57 2.05 -3.87 0.42
C MET A 57 1.11 -3.63 1.59
N TYR A 58 0.05 -4.41 1.69
CA TYR A 58 -0.84 -4.41 2.85
C TYR A 58 -0.45 -5.57 3.75
N ILE A 59 -0.53 -5.39 5.06
CA ILE A 59 -0.39 -6.45 6.05
C ILE A 59 -1.67 -6.46 6.87
N PHE A 60 -2.41 -7.56 6.84
CA PHE A 60 -3.66 -7.76 7.57
C PHE A 60 -3.42 -8.57 8.85
N ASN A 61 -4.27 -8.40 9.86
CA ASN A 61 -4.11 -9.14 11.12
C ASN A 61 -4.42 -10.64 10.98
N SER A 62 -5.27 -11.02 10.01
CA SER A 62 -5.57 -12.40 9.66
C SER A 62 -5.92 -12.58 8.17
N GLU A 63 -6.20 -13.83 7.77
CA GLU A 63 -6.76 -14.15 6.45
C GLU A 63 -8.16 -13.59 6.26
N GLU A 64 -9.01 -13.62 7.30
CA GLU A 64 -10.37 -13.08 7.24
C GLU A 64 -10.35 -11.60 6.91
N ASP A 65 -9.50 -10.81 7.58
CA ASP A 65 -9.33 -9.37 7.32
C ASP A 65 -8.91 -9.09 5.86
N LEU A 66 -8.00 -9.90 5.32
CA LEU A 66 -7.59 -9.81 3.90
C LEU A 66 -8.78 -10.08 2.97
N GLN A 67 -9.53 -11.16 3.23
CA GLN A 67 -10.65 -11.55 2.40
C GLN A 67 -11.80 -10.53 2.47
N GLU A 68 -12.05 -9.94 3.63
CA GLU A 68 -12.99 -8.83 3.79
C GLU A 68 -12.57 -7.61 2.98
N TYR A 69 -11.28 -7.24 3.03
CA TYR A 69 -10.75 -6.15 2.22
C TYR A 69 -10.92 -6.40 0.71
N LEU A 70 -10.60 -7.60 0.22
CA LEU A 70 -10.75 -7.97 -1.20
C LEU A 70 -12.20 -8.01 -1.67
N ARG A 71 -13.16 -8.23 -0.75
CA ARG A 71 -14.60 -8.17 -1.04
C ARG A 71 -15.20 -6.77 -0.84
N SER A 72 -14.43 -5.85 -0.28
CA SER A 72 -14.90 -4.50 0.04
C SER A 72 -15.18 -3.69 -1.23
N ASP A 73 -16.15 -2.78 -1.13
CA ASP A 73 -16.43 -1.76 -2.14
C ASP A 73 -15.18 -0.90 -2.46
N ARG A 74 -14.31 -0.71 -1.47
CA ARG A 74 -13.05 0.03 -1.65
C ARG A 74 -12.15 -0.66 -2.67
N TRP A 75 -11.96 -1.97 -2.54
CA TRP A 75 -11.13 -2.75 -3.45
C TRP A 75 -11.78 -2.92 -4.81
N LEU A 76 -13.05 -3.32 -4.84
CA LEU A 76 -13.75 -3.68 -6.07
C LEU A 76 -14.10 -2.47 -6.94
N ASN A 77 -14.42 -1.33 -6.33
CA ASN A 77 -14.97 -0.17 -7.03
C ASN A 77 -14.14 1.10 -6.83
N LYS A 78 -13.91 1.54 -5.58
CA LYS A 78 -13.32 2.86 -5.33
C LYS A 78 -11.88 2.99 -5.81
N ILE A 79 -11.05 1.96 -5.61
CA ILE A 79 -9.66 1.97 -6.07
C ILE A 79 -9.61 1.98 -7.62
N PRO A 80 -10.30 1.07 -8.34
CA PRO A 80 -10.36 1.13 -9.79
C PRO A 80 -10.91 2.45 -10.34
N GLN A 81 -11.97 3.00 -9.75
CA GLN A 81 -12.54 4.28 -10.17
C GLN A 81 -11.57 5.45 -9.94
N LYS A 82 -10.85 5.46 -8.80
CA LYS A 82 -9.88 6.51 -8.46
C LYS A 82 -8.71 6.53 -9.44
N TYR A 83 -8.24 5.38 -9.89
CA TYR A 83 -7.04 5.28 -10.72
C TYR A 83 -7.33 5.06 -12.21
N GLY A 84 -8.56 4.69 -12.57
CA GLY A 84 -8.96 4.40 -13.96
C GLY A 84 -8.57 3.01 -14.45
N TYR A 85 -7.96 2.18 -13.59
CA TYR A 85 -7.56 0.80 -13.91
C TYR A 85 -7.56 -0.07 -12.66
N LYS A 86 -7.61 -1.39 -12.87
CA LYS A 86 -7.69 -2.35 -11.75
C LYS A 86 -6.31 -2.60 -11.15
N PRO A 87 -6.17 -2.59 -9.81
CA PRO A 87 -4.97 -3.08 -9.16
C PRO A 87 -4.77 -4.57 -9.43
N GLU A 88 -3.52 -4.98 -9.59
CA GLU A 88 -3.16 -6.39 -9.72
C GLU A 88 -2.70 -6.94 -8.37
N ILE A 89 -3.24 -8.10 -7.99
CA ILE A 89 -2.70 -8.90 -6.89
C ILE A 89 -1.53 -9.71 -7.45
N VAL A 90 -0.31 -9.31 -7.10
CA VAL A 90 0.89 -10.04 -7.55
C VAL A 90 1.11 -11.26 -6.66
N SER A 91 0.88 -11.11 -5.34
CA SER A 91 1.08 -12.20 -4.39
C SER A 91 0.32 -11.99 -3.09
N VAL A 92 -0.05 -13.11 -2.45
CA VAL A 92 -0.48 -13.18 -1.05
C VAL A 92 0.57 -14.00 -0.31
N LEU A 93 1.10 -13.44 0.79
CA LEU A 93 2.22 -13.99 1.53
C LEU A 93 1.80 -14.34 2.96
N ASP A 94 2.23 -15.51 3.43
CA ASP A 94 2.11 -15.90 4.84
C ASP A 94 3.26 -15.28 5.63
N LEU A 95 2.94 -14.34 6.53
CA LEU A 95 3.95 -13.68 7.34
C LEU A 95 4.07 -14.35 8.70
N GLY A 96 5.31 -14.69 9.07
CA GLY A 96 5.67 -15.02 10.44
C GLY A 96 5.78 -13.78 11.34
N PRO A 97 6.60 -13.84 12.41
CA PRO A 97 6.84 -12.68 13.26
C PRO A 97 7.41 -11.49 12.49
N ILE A 98 6.85 -10.30 12.72
CA ILE A 98 7.29 -9.05 12.09
C ILE A 98 8.09 -8.25 13.11
N LEU A 99 9.34 -7.95 12.79
CA LEU A 99 10.21 -7.07 13.58
C LEU A 99 10.33 -5.72 12.86
N TYR A 100 10.00 -4.63 13.54
CA TYR A 100 10.11 -3.28 12.99
C TYR A 100 10.78 -2.33 13.99
N LYS A 101 11.61 -1.39 13.49
CA LYS A 101 12.44 -0.51 14.34
C LYS A 101 11.78 0.85 14.60
N LYS A 102 11.05 1.41 13.64
CA LYS A 102 10.30 2.66 13.79
C LYS A 102 9.07 2.61 12.88
N ALA A 103 7.88 2.77 13.46
CA ALA A 103 6.65 2.94 12.69
C ALA A 103 6.53 4.41 12.25
N VAL A 104 6.23 4.63 10.97
CA VAL A 104 5.91 5.97 10.46
C VAL A 104 4.41 6.19 10.62
N VAL A 105 4.06 7.14 11.50
CA VAL A 105 2.68 7.42 11.91
C VAL A 105 2.14 8.75 11.36
N GLU A 106 2.86 9.36 10.43
CA GLU A 106 2.51 10.60 9.77
C GLU A 106 2.90 10.54 8.29
N GLY A 107 2.34 11.44 7.50
CA GLY A 107 2.61 11.47 6.06
C GLY A 107 3.92 12.16 5.69
N GLU A 108 4.35 13.11 6.51
CA GLU A 108 5.61 13.85 6.33
C GLU A 108 6.82 12.93 6.60
N GLY A 109 7.80 12.93 5.70
CA GLY A 109 9.00 12.08 5.85
C GLY A 109 8.75 10.56 5.74
N SER A 110 7.59 10.12 5.25
CA SER A 110 7.26 8.69 5.13
C SER A 110 7.94 7.98 3.96
N TRP A 111 8.64 8.72 3.10
CA TRP A 111 9.32 8.23 1.91
C TRP A 111 10.81 8.18 2.21
N ILE A 112 11.38 6.96 2.23
CA ILE A 112 12.76 6.72 2.69
C ILE A 112 13.78 6.94 1.55
N SER A 113 13.36 6.75 0.31
CA SER A 113 14.16 6.96 -0.90
C SER A 113 13.92 8.36 -1.46
N GLU A 114 14.12 9.38 -0.64
CA GLU A 114 14.17 10.75 -1.16
C GLU A 114 15.33 10.86 -2.15
N PRO A 115 15.15 11.47 -3.33
CA PRO A 115 16.30 11.98 -4.05
C PRO A 115 17.01 12.97 -3.11
N GLU A 116 18.28 12.72 -2.79
CA GLU A 116 19.08 13.66 -2.02
C GLU A 116 19.13 15.00 -2.76
N GLY A 117 18.41 16.00 -2.25
CA GLY A 117 18.61 17.43 -2.51
C GLY A 117 18.41 17.94 -3.94
N GLU A 118 17.32 18.68 -4.17
CA GLU A 118 17.43 19.95 -4.89
C GLU A 118 17.17 21.06 -3.88
N SER A 119 18.25 21.47 -3.20
CA SER A 119 18.34 22.73 -2.45
C SER A 119 18.94 23.81 -3.34
#